data_AF-A0A0P4W541-F1
#
_entry.id   AF-A0A0P4W541-F1
#
_cell.length_a   1.000
_cell.length_b   1.000
_cell.length_c   1.000
_cell.angle_alpha   90.00
_cell.angle_beta   90.00
_cell.angle_gamma   90.00
#
_symmetry.space_group_name_H-M   'P 1'
#
loop_
_entity.id
_entity.type
_entity.pdbx_description
1 polymer ?
#
loop_
_entity_poly.entity_id
_entity_poly.type
_entity_poly.pdbx_seq_one_letter_code
_entity_poly.pdbx_strand_id
1 'polypeptide(L)'
;MVNLLQSVACAIGSGGDDVKHVLPAPVCSLEELDDLCTKLVDETLKRKLTLYLSSLGGHNLGDTVHRIFKRLGSNGVWSQYSLKRRKGKLAFTDLPICKVVI
;
A
#
# COMPACT_ATOMS: atom_id res chain seq x y z
N MET A 1 -11.45 1.77 -27.26
CA MET A 1 -11.97 1.14 -26.03
C MET A 1 -11.29 1.78 -24.84
N VAL A 2 -11.83 2.90 -24.35
CA VAL A 2 -11.37 3.55 -23.13
C VAL A 2 -12.61 3.83 -22.31
N ASN A 3 -12.81 3.09 -21.22
CA ASN A 3 -13.83 3.37 -20.20
C ASN A 3 -13.49 2.53 -18.97
N LEU A 4 -12.78 3.12 -18.01
CA LEU A 4 -12.73 2.60 -16.65
C LEU A 4 -12.50 3.73 -15.64
N LEU A 5 -13.36 4.74 -15.66
CA LEU A 5 -13.46 5.70 -14.57
C LEU A 5 -14.93 6.02 -14.34
N GLN A 6 -15.68 5.08 -13.77
CA GLN A 6 -16.91 5.43 -13.07
C GLN A 6 -17.18 4.40 -11.96
N SER A 7 -17.50 4.94 -10.79
CA SER A 7 -18.13 4.26 -9.65
C SER A 7 -17.21 3.75 -8.54
N VAL A 8 -16.69 4.69 -7.73
CA VAL A 8 -16.78 4.58 -6.26
C VAL A 8 -17.12 5.96 -5.70
N ALA A 9 -18.37 6.38 -5.88
CA ALA A 9 -19.00 7.38 -5.02
C ALA A 9 -19.91 6.60 -4.06
N CYS A 10 -19.40 6.23 -2.88
CA CYS A 10 -20.21 5.92 -1.69
C CYS A 10 -19.33 5.66 -0.47
N ALA A 11 -19.70 6.33 0.62
CA ALA A 11 -19.07 6.35 1.95
C ALA A 11 -17.85 7.27 2.09
N ILE A 12 -18.08 8.59 1.95
CA ILE A 12 -17.41 9.54 2.85
C ILE A 12 -18.09 9.36 4.22
N GLY A 13 -17.67 8.32 4.94
CA GLY A 13 -17.91 8.20 6.37
C GLY A 13 -16.84 9.02 7.07
N SER A 14 -17.29 10.06 7.78
CA SER A 14 -16.51 10.87 8.70
C SER A 14 -15.53 10.00 9.52
N GLY A 15 -14.23 10.21 9.32
CA GLY A 15 -13.15 9.46 9.95
C GLY A 15 -11.78 9.96 9.52
N GLY A 16 -11.58 11.29 9.56
CA GLY A 16 -10.31 11.93 9.22
C GLY A 16 -9.15 11.54 10.15
N ASP A 17 -9.47 11.00 11.33
CA ASP A 17 -8.50 10.66 12.37
C ASP A 17 -8.04 9.19 12.34
N ASP A 18 -8.86 8.25 11.83
CA ASP A 18 -8.57 6.81 11.90
C ASP A 18 -7.45 6.33 10.98
N VAL A 19 -7.19 7.04 9.89
CA VAL A 19 -6.27 6.58 8.84
C VAL A 19 -4.80 6.84 9.19
N LYS A 20 -4.51 7.92 9.93
CA LYS A 20 -3.17 8.15 10.51
C LYS A 20 -2.80 7.06 11.53
N HIS A 21 -3.79 6.41 12.14
CA HIS A 21 -3.57 5.27 13.05
C HIS A 21 -3.26 3.95 12.32
N VAL A 22 -3.66 3.79 11.05
CA VAL A 22 -3.44 2.53 10.30
C VAL A 22 -1.96 2.26 10.03
N LEU A 23 -1.20 3.31 9.69
CA LEU A 23 0.25 3.25 9.50
C LEU A 23 0.89 4.51 10.07
N PRO A 24 1.18 4.58 11.38
CA PRO A 24 1.77 5.76 11.98
C PRO A 24 3.18 6.02 11.41
N ALA A 25 3.97 4.96 11.22
CA ALA A 25 5.31 5.01 10.65
C ALA A 25 5.50 3.94 9.56
N PRO A 26 6.45 4.13 8.62
CA PRO A 26 6.84 3.09 7.68
C PRO A 26 7.42 1.88 8.41
N VAL A 27 7.10 0.66 7.97
CA VAL A 27 7.72 -0.56 8.51
C VAL A 27 9.21 -0.59 8.22
N CYS A 28 10.02 -0.97 9.20
CA CYS A 28 11.48 -0.94 9.14
C CYS A 28 12.12 -2.32 9.08
N SER A 29 11.37 -3.39 9.34
CA SER A 29 11.84 -4.79 9.30
C SER A 29 10.96 -5.68 8.42
N LEU A 30 11.45 -6.88 8.08
CA LEU A 30 10.67 -7.89 7.37
C LEU A 30 9.55 -8.48 8.24
N GLU A 31 9.78 -8.59 9.55
CA GLU A 31 8.80 -9.05 10.53
C GLU A 31 7.61 -8.10 10.61
N GLU A 32 7.87 -6.79 10.72
CA GLU A 32 6.79 -5.78 10.71
C GLU A 32 6.00 -5.77 9.39
N LEU A 33 6.66 -6.04 8.27
CA LEU A 33 5.99 -6.17 6.97
C LEU A 33 5.12 -7.42 6.90
N ASP A 34 5.56 -8.54 7.48
CA ASP A 34 4.79 -9.78 7.56
C ASP A 34 3.56 -9.62 8.47
N ASP A 35 3.73 -8.98 9.63
CA ASP A 35 2.63 -8.60 10.52
C ASP A 35 1.59 -7.73 9.82
N LEU A 36 2.04 -6.73 9.07
CA LEU A 36 1.15 -5.89 8.26
C LEU A 36 0.41 -6.73 7.22
N CYS A 37 1.10 -7.63 6.52
CA CYS A 37 0.49 -8.51 5.54
C CYS A 37 -0.55 -9.47 6.15
N THR A 38 -0.30 -9.96 7.36
CA THR A 38 -1.23 -10.81 8.10
C THR A 38 -2.49 -10.04 8.49
N LYS A 39 -2.37 -8.77 8.89
CA LYS A 39 -3.52 -7.90 9.19
C LYS A 39 -4.36 -7.58 7.95
N LEU A 40 -3.79 -7.60 6.75
CA LEU A 40 -4.50 -7.34 5.50
C LEU A 40 -5.49 -8.44 5.09
N VAL A 41 -5.62 -9.52 5.88
CA VAL A 41 -6.75 -10.46 5.79
C VAL A 41 -8.07 -9.77 6.17
N ASP A 42 -8.05 -8.74 7.02
CA ASP A 42 -9.22 -7.93 7.31
C ASP A 42 -9.53 -7.00 6.13
N GLU A 43 -10.64 -7.29 5.43
CA GLU A 43 -11.12 -6.50 4.29
C GLU A 43 -11.48 -5.05 4.68
N THR A 44 -11.85 -4.80 5.93
CA THR A 44 -12.10 -3.42 6.42
C THR A 44 -10.80 -2.64 6.48
N LEU A 45 -9.75 -3.23 7.06
CA LEU A 45 -8.42 -2.62 7.13
C LEU A 45 -7.84 -2.42 5.73
N LYS A 46 -7.94 -3.45 4.88
CA LYS A 46 -7.48 -3.41 3.49
C LYS A 46 -8.17 -2.29 2.71
N ARG A 47 -9.50 -2.16 2.81
CA ARG A 47 -10.24 -1.06 2.17
C ARG A 47 -9.80 0.32 2.68
N LYS A 48 -9.64 0.48 4.01
CA LYS A 48 -9.15 1.73 4.61
C LYS A 48 -7.75 2.07 4.09
N LEU A 49 -6.86 1.09 4.01
CA LEU A 49 -5.50 1.28 3.51
C LEU A 49 -5.49 1.61 2.01
N THR A 50 -6.30 0.95 1.19
CA THR A 50 -6.42 1.29 -0.24
C THR A 50 -6.86 2.75 -0.42
N LEU A 51 -7.92 3.18 0.26
CA LEU A 51 -8.41 4.56 0.18
C LEU A 51 -7.35 5.57 0.62
N TYR A 52 -6.62 5.24 1.68
CA TYR A 52 -5.51 6.06 2.15
C TYR A 52 -4.41 6.21 1.10
N LEU A 53 -3.91 5.10 0.56
CA LEU A 53 -2.83 5.12 -0.42
C LEU A 53 -3.25 5.84 -1.70
N SER A 54 -4.49 5.64 -2.16
CA SER A 54 -5.06 6.38 -3.30
C SER A 54 -5.12 7.89 -3.05
N SER A 55 -5.31 8.33 -1.80
CA SER A 55 -5.35 9.76 -1.45
C SER A 55 -3.98 10.46 -1.48
N LEU A 56 -2.86 9.71 -1.48
CA LEU A 56 -1.53 10.30 -1.44
C LEU A 56 -1.19 11.10 -2.70
N GLY A 57 -1.70 10.65 -3.86
CA GLY A 57 -1.48 11.27 -5.17
C GLY A 57 -0.01 11.50 -5.51
N GLY A 58 0.23 12.36 -6.50
CA GLY A 58 1.56 12.72 -6.98
C GLY A 58 1.48 13.53 -8.27
N HIS A 59 2.57 14.19 -8.67
CA HIS A 59 2.58 14.94 -9.93
C HIS A 59 2.51 14.01 -11.15
N ASN A 60 2.96 12.78 -10.99
CA ASN A 60 2.87 11.71 -11.97
C ASN A 60 2.72 10.34 -11.26
N LEU A 61 2.56 9.28 -12.04
CA LEU A 61 2.41 7.92 -11.52
C LEU A 61 3.64 7.46 -10.71
N GLY A 62 4.85 7.75 -11.19
CA GLY A 62 6.09 7.39 -10.51
C GLY A 62 6.20 8.04 -9.14
N ASP A 63 5.87 9.32 -9.04
CA ASP A 63 5.83 10.06 -7.77
C ASP A 63 4.79 9.48 -6.80
N THR A 64 3.63 9.10 -7.33
CA THR A 64 2.54 8.50 -6.54
C THR A 64 2.99 7.18 -5.94
N VAL A 65 3.55 6.29 -6.77
CA VAL A 65 4.10 5.00 -6.33
C VAL A 65 5.23 5.23 -5.32
N HIS A 66 6.14 6.18 -5.58
CA HIS A 66 7.24 6.49 -4.66
C HIS A 66 6.72 6.94 -3.28
N ARG A 67 5.69 7.80 -3.24
CA ARG A 67 5.06 8.25 -1.99
C ARG A 67 4.38 7.10 -1.24
N ILE A 68 3.69 6.21 -1.95
CA ILE A 68 3.09 5.00 -1.38
C ILE A 68 4.16 4.13 -0.71
N PHE A 69 5.21 3.77 -1.45
CA PHE A 69 6.27 2.90 -0.91
C PHE A 69 6.99 3.53 0.29
N LYS A 70 7.31 4.84 0.22
CA LYS A 70 7.92 5.57 1.34
C LYS A 70 7.01 5.58 2.58
N ARG A 71 5.69 5.55 2.39
CA ARG A 71 4.73 5.54 3.49
C ARG A 71 4.58 4.14 4.11
N LEU A 72 4.61 3.12 3.28
CA LEU A 72 4.44 1.72 3.71
C LEU A 72 5.66 1.20 4.44
N GLY A 73 6.88 1.49 3.98
CA GLY A 73 8.09 0.87 4.50
C GLY A 73 9.38 1.61 4.17
N SER A 74 10.45 1.22 4.85
CA SER A 74 11.78 1.78 4.67
C SER A 74 12.44 1.29 3.37
N ASN A 75 13.42 2.05 2.87
CA ASN A 75 14.25 1.61 1.75
C ASN A 75 14.98 0.28 2.05
N GLY A 76 15.34 0.04 3.31
CA GLY A 76 15.96 -1.21 3.74
C GLY A 76 15.06 -2.42 3.45
N VAL A 77 13.78 -2.32 3.81
CA VAL A 77 12.76 -3.34 3.52
C VAL A 77 12.59 -3.51 2.01
N TRP A 78 12.30 -2.43 1.28
CA TRP A 78 12.02 -2.54 -0.16
C TRP A 78 13.21 -2.99 -0.99
N SER A 79 14.45 -2.77 -0.53
CA SER A 79 15.66 -3.24 -1.20
C SER A 79 15.73 -4.77 -1.29
N GLN A 80 15.07 -5.49 -0.37
CA GLN A 80 14.99 -6.97 -0.34
C GLN A 80 14.02 -7.53 -1.38
N TYR A 81 13.15 -6.69 -1.95
CA TYR A 81 12.12 -7.09 -2.89
C TYR A 81 12.41 -6.60 -4.31
N SER A 82 11.76 -7.26 -5.26
CA SER A 82 11.68 -6.90 -6.66
C SER A 82 10.27 -7.19 -7.15
N LEU A 83 9.80 -6.54 -8.21
CA LEU A 83 8.41 -6.69 -8.64
C LEU A 83 8.03 -8.16 -8.90
N LYS A 84 8.73 -8.86 -9.80
CA LYS A 84 8.42 -10.23 -10.26
C LYS A 84 9.48 -11.29 -9.87
N ARG A 85 10.17 -11.09 -8.75
CA ARG A 85 11.36 -11.88 -8.35
C ARG A 85 12.59 -11.58 -9.23
N ARG A 86 13.75 -11.39 -8.59
CA ARG A 86 15.07 -11.24 -9.21
C ARG A 86 16.06 -12.00 -8.35
N LYS A 87 17.17 -12.48 -8.92
CA LYS A 87 18.21 -13.22 -8.17
C LYS A 87 18.58 -12.49 -6.87
N GLY A 88 18.47 -13.18 -5.75
CA GLY A 88 18.77 -12.65 -4.41
C GLY A 88 17.70 -11.74 -3.79
N LYS A 89 16.52 -11.62 -4.41
CA LYS A 89 15.40 -10.80 -3.92
C LYS A 89 14.09 -11.56 -3.88
N LEU A 90 13.26 -11.18 -2.93
CA LEU A 90 11.88 -11.65 -2.81
C LEU A 90 11.00 -10.99 -3.90
N ALA A 91 9.85 -11.59 -4.18
CA ALA A 91 8.89 -11.03 -5.12
C ALA A 91 7.86 -10.18 -4.36
N PHE A 92 7.70 -8.93 -4.77
CA PHE A 92 6.69 -8.04 -4.21
C PHE A 92 5.29 -8.52 -4.57
N THR A 93 5.09 -9.09 -5.77
CA THR A 93 3.81 -9.65 -6.22
C THR A 93 3.29 -10.78 -5.34
N ASP A 94 4.16 -11.43 -4.57
CA ASP A 94 3.78 -12.51 -3.67
C ASP A 94 3.20 -11.97 -2.34
N LEU A 95 3.39 -10.68 -2.02
CA LEU A 95 2.91 -10.08 -0.78
C LEU A 95 1.42 -9.68 -0.88
N PRO A 96 0.60 -9.91 0.16
CA PRO A 96 -0.78 -9.42 0.23
C PRO A 96 -0.90 -7.91 0.00
N ILE A 97 0.06 -7.12 0.48
CA ILE A 97 0.10 -5.67 0.31
C ILE A 97 0.23 -5.23 -1.15
N CYS A 98 0.73 -6.10 -2.04
CA CYS A 98 0.78 -5.81 -3.47
C CYS A 98 -0.59 -5.50 -4.06
N LYS A 99 -1.65 -6.20 -3.61
CA LYS A 99 -3.04 -6.00 -4.07
C LYS A 99 -3.66 -4.68 -3.61
N VAL A 100 -3.00 -3.99 -2.68
CA VAL A 100 -3.41 -2.68 -2.16
C VAL A 100 -2.69 -1.57 -2.92
N VAL A 101 -1.49 -1.85 -3.45
CA VAL A 101 -0.61 -0.89 -4.12
C VAL A 101 -0.79 -0.87 -5.64
N ILE A 102 -1.05 -2.03 -6.26
CA ILE A 102 -1.16 -2.26 -7.72
C ILE A 102 -2.56 -2.76 -8.03
#